data_AF-A0A839JU90-F1
#
_entry.id   AF-A0A839JU90-F1
#
_cell.length_a   1.000
_cell.length_b   1.000
_cell.length_c   1.000
_cell.angle_alpha   90.00
_cell.angle_beta   90.00
_cell.angle_gamma   90.00
#
_symmetry.space_group_name_H-M   'P 1'
#
loop_
_entity.id
_entity.type
_entity.pdbx_description
1 polymer ?
#
loop_
_entity_poly.entity_id
_entity_poly.type
_entity_poly.pdbx_seq_one_letter_code
_entity_poly.pdbx_strand_id
1 'polypeptide(L)'
;MDIRKKINARKVVLAYIYEHCFFSAMQKNLIVQPSKVAEAGDQISSDTPAENSFFDAEFLKQVASKKQQQEHIDEYVQAQVTEYLINQSPEEDAGYLMKYGFDQWQLEEIDTDYVFKVTSAISRYEEELIEKVNQNTQTFQYEQMDIMDQVCLLQGYLEVKVMDTPPAVVINEMVELAKRYSDDGAPKLVNGLLNAILIDKK
;
A
#
# COMPACT_ATOMS: atom_id res chain seq x y z
N MET A 1 10.93 -22.55 -14.97
CA MET A 1 10.66 -21.41 -14.07
C MET A 1 10.62 -21.95 -12.64
N ASP A 2 11.42 -21.40 -11.72
CA ASP A 2 11.57 -21.93 -10.35
C ASP A 2 10.42 -21.44 -9.46
N ILE A 3 9.59 -22.38 -9.01
CA ILE A 3 8.40 -22.10 -8.20
C ILE A 3 8.76 -21.38 -6.89
N ARG A 4 9.92 -21.69 -6.29
CA ARG A 4 10.34 -21.07 -5.03
C ARG A 4 10.64 -19.58 -5.21
N LYS A 5 11.26 -19.21 -6.33
CA LYS A 5 11.57 -17.81 -6.64
C LYS A 5 10.31 -16.97 -6.80
N LYS A 6 9.27 -17.55 -7.41
CA LYS A 6 7.97 -16.89 -7.57
C LYS A 6 7.23 -16.73 -6.24
N ILE A 7 7.31 -17.71 -5.33
CA ILE A 7 6.75 -17.60 -3.97
C ILE A 7 7.45 -16.47 -3.19
N ASN A 8 8.77 -16.36 -3.26
CA ASN A 8 9.49 -15.27 -2.59
C ASN A 8 9.13 -13.92 -3.22
N ALA A 9 9.08 -13.84 -4.55
CA ALA A 9 8.68 -12.64 -5.27
C ALA A 9 7.26 -12.16 -4.89
N ARG A 10 6.32 -13.07 -4.66
CA ARG A 10 4.98 -12.71 -4.13
C ARG A 10 5.03 -12.03 -2.76
N LYS A 11 5.96 -12.41 -1.89
CA LYS A 11 6.11 -11.77 -0.58
C LYS A 11 6.75 -10.39 -0.68
N VAL A 12 7.67 -10.22 -1.64
CA VAL A 12 8.24 -8.90 -1.97
C VAL A 12 7.16 -7.95 -2.48
N VAL A 13 6.35 -8.42 -3.44
CA VAL A 13 5.22 -7.65 -3.96
C VAL A 13 4.20 -7.33 -2.87
N LEU A 14 3.93 -8.26 -1.95
CA LEU A 14 2.99 -8.04 -0.85
C LEU A 14 3.39 -6.82 -0.01
N ALA A 15 4.67 -6.69 0.34
CA ALA A 15 5.17 -5.55 1.12
C ALA A 15 5.06 -4.23 0.33
N TYR A 16 5.46 -4.24 -0.95
CA TYR A 16 5.35 -3.06 -1.80
C TYR A 16 3.90 -2.58 -1.96
N ILE A 17 2.99 -3.51 -2.24
CA ILE A 17 1.56 -3.20 -2.38
C ILE A 17 0.96 -2.76 -1.05
N TYR A 18 1.42 -3.31 0.08
CA TYR A 18 1.01 -2.83 1.40
C TYR A 18 1.38 -1.36 1.63
N GLU A 19 2.62 -0.96 1.33
CA GLU A 19 3.02 0.44 1.40
C GLU A 19 2.15 1.31 0.50
N HIS A 20 1.91 0.89 -0.74
CA HIS A 20 1.02 1.58 -1.69
C HIS A 20 -0.41 1.77 -1.12
N CYS A 21 -1.04 0.70 -0.65
CA CYS A 21 -2.40 0.75 -0.08
C CYS A 21 -2.44 1.61 1.20
N PHE A 22 -1.42 1.51 2.06
CA PHE A 22 -1.31 2.30 3.28
C PHE A 22 -1.21 3.81 2.97
N PHE A 23 -0.32 4.21 2.05
CA PHE A 23 -0.18 5.61 1.68
C PHE A 23 -1.43 6.15 0.97
N SER A 24 -2.06 5.35 0.11
CA SER A 24 -3.34 5.70 -0.52
C SER A 24 -4.44 5.97 0.53
N ALA A 25 -4.56 5.10 1.54
CA ALA A 25 -5.49 5.29 2.66
C ALA A 25 -5.17 6.53 3.49
N MET A 26 -3.88 6.78 3.77
CA MET A 26 -3.41 7.96 4.51
C MET A 26 -3.76 9.27 3.78
N GLN A 27 -3.45 9.35 2.49
CA GLN A 27 -3.74 10.54 1.67
C GLN A 27 -5.24 10.87 1.65
N LYS A 28 -6.10 9.85 1.45
CA LYS A 28 -7.54 10.05 1.45
C LYS A 28 -8.06 10.52 2.82
N ASN A 29 -7.53 9.99 3.91
CA ASN A 29 -7.87 10.45 5.27
C ASN A 29 -7.40 11.89 5.55
N LEU A 30 -6.23 12.29 5.03
CA LEU A 30 -5.72 13.65 5.10
C LEU A 30 -6.59 14.65 4.30
N ILE A 31 -7.10 14.25 3.13
CA ILE A 31 -7.98 15.08 2.30
C ILE A 31 -9.38 15.27 2.94
N VAL A 32 -9.85 14.29 3.73
CA VAL A 32 -11.19 14.30 4.35
C VAL A 32 -11.22 15.00 5.73
N GLN A 33 -10.08 15.28 6.37
CA GLN A 33 -10.02 15.83 7.74
C GLN A 33 -9.10 17.07 7.89
N PRO A 34 -9.27 18.18 7.15
CA PRO A 34 -8.54 19.42 7.47
C PRO A 34 -8.90 19.98 8.87
N SER A 35 -10.06 19.64 9.44
CA SER A 35 -10.59 20.28 10.65
C SER A 35 -10.32 19.55 11.97
N LYS A 36 -9.98 18.25 11.99
CA LYS A 36 -9.76 17.52 13.26
C LYS A 36 -8.35 17.56 13.81
N VAL A 37 -7.35 17.94 13.01
CA VAL A 37 -5.96 18.08 13.47
C VAL A 37 -5.81 19.29 14.41
N ALA A 38 -6.70 20.29 14.31
CA ALA A 38 -6.69 21.48 15.14
C ALA A 38 -7.06 21.20 16.62
N GLU A 39 -7.85 20.17 16.90
CA GLU A 39 -8.38 19.91 18.26
C GLU A 39 -7.50 18.97 19.10
N ALA A 40 -6.57 18.23 18.48
CA ALA A 40 -5.67 17.31 19.19
C ALA A 40 -4.43 18.00 19.81
N GLY A 41 -4.25 19.31 19.55
CA GLY A 41 -3.06 20.06 19.97
C GLY A 41 -3.01 20.45 21.45
N ASP A 42 -4.06 20.22 22.23
CA ASP A 42 -4.22 20.81 23.57
C ASP A 42 -3.94 19.84 24.75
N GLN A 43 -3.42 18.63 24.49
CA GLN A 43 -3.16 17.64 25.55
C GLN A 43 -1.81 16.91 25.49
N ILE A 44 -0.75 17.53 24.95
CA ILE A 44 0.60 16.99 25.13
C ILE A 44 1.24 17.68 26.33
N SER A 45 1.11 17.01 27.48
CA SER A 45 1.83 17.30 28.72
C SER A 45 3.34 17.22 28.53
N SER A 46 4.01 18.12 29.26
CA SER A 46 5.45 18.34 29.33
C SER A 46 6.27 17.09 29.67
N ASP A 47 7.06 16.61 28.71
CA ASP A 47 8.35 15.98 28.99
C ASP A 47 9.33 16.43 27.90
N THR A 48 10.36 17.14 28.32
CA THR A 48 11.35 17.78 27.43
C THR A 48 12.17 16.70 26.71
N PRO A 49 12.17 16.64 25.36
CA PRO A 49 13.02 15.68 24.64
C PRO A 49 14.49 16.14 24.69
N ALA A 50 15.39 15.19 24.89
CA ALA A 50 16.84 15.41 24.94
C ALA A 50 17.38 16.09 23.68
N GLU A 51 18.45 16.90 23.85
CA GLU A 51 19.03 17.87 22.91
C GLU A 51 19.52 17.34 21.54
N ASN A 52 19.28 16.07 21.17
CA ASN A 52 19.68 15.48 19.89
C ASN A 52 18.61 14.53 19.30
N SER A 53 17.32 14.86 19.43
CA SER A 53 16.23 14.15 18.77
C SER A 53 15.91 14.81 17.42
N PHE A 54 15.47 14.02 16.42
CA PHE A 54 15.00 14.48 15.10
C PHE A 54 13.94 15.59 15.18
N PHE A 55 13.26 15.71 16.33
CA PHE A 55 12.35 16.80 16.69
C PHE A 55 12.94 17.64 17.84
N ASP A 56 14.05 18.31 17.60
CA ASP A 56 14.69 19.16 18.61
C ASP A 56 13.91 20.46 18.88
N ALA A 57 14.27 21.15 19.96
CA ALA A 57 13.61 22.39 20.38
C ALA A 57 13.75 23.52 19.35
N GLU A 58 14.73 23.43 18.44
CA GLU A 58 14.95 24.37 17.35
C GLU A 58 13.98 24.11 16.19
N PHE A 59 13.80 22.84 15.80
CA PHE A 59 12.81 22.38 14.83
C PHE A 59 11.39 22.75 15.28
N LEU A 60 11.02 22.47 16.54
CA LEU A 60 9.71 22.82 17.06
C LEU A 60 9.46 24.33 17.11
N LYS A 61 10.51 25.14 17.38
CA LYS A 61 10.43 26.60 17.30
C LYS A 61 10.29 27.11 15.86
N GLN A 62 10.97 26.49 14.89
CA GLN A 62 10.83 26.83 13.47
C GLN A 62 9.45 26.44 12.91
N VAL A 63 8.90 25.29 13.33
CA VAL A 63 7.54 24.87 12.97
C VAL A 63 6.52 25.79 13.59
N ALA A 64 6.70 26.18 14.86
CA ALA A 64 5.81 27.13 15.56
C ALA A 64 5.88 28.55 14.97
N SER A 65 7.04 29.01 14.51
CA SER A 65 7.17 30.32 13.86
C SER A 65 6.58 30.33 12.45
N LYS A 66 6.68 29.22 11.71
CA LYS A 66 5.99 29.05 10.42
C LYS A 66 4.47 28.91 10.58
N LYS A 67 3.99 28.40 11.72
CA LYS A 67 2.56 28.33 12.09
C LYS A 67 1.87 29.71 12.19
N GLN A 68 2.61 30.82 12.20
CA GLN A 68 2.04 32.18 12.13
C GLN A 68 1.84 32.71 10.69
N GLN A 69 2.28 31.99 9.65
CA GLN A 69 2.09 32.31 8.23
C GLN A 69 1.18 31.28 7.55
N GLN A 70 0.07 30.99 8.24
CA GLN A 70 -0.75 29.81 8.05
C GLN A 70 -1.74 29.95 6.88
N GLU A 71 -1.26 29.80 5.64
CA GLU A 71 -2.10 29.38 4.50
C GLU A 71 -1.38 28.40 3.53
N HIS A 72 -0.03 28.33 3.52
CA HIS A 72 0.70 27.56 2.50
C HIS A 72 1.46 26.31 3.00
N ILE A 73 1.43 25.97 4.28
CA ILE A 73 2.20 24.82 4.79
C ILE A 73 1.54 23.51 4.36
N ASP A 74 0.22 23.42 4.41
CA ASP A 74 -0.49 22.20 4.02
C ASP A 74 -0.37 21.99 2.51
N GLU A 75 -0.51 23.03 1.69
CA GLU A 75 -0.24 22.96 0.25
C GLU A 75 1.21 22.63 -0.08
N TYR A 76 2.19 23.15 0.68
CA TYR A 76 3.61 22.85 0.46
C TYR A 76 3.95 21.42 0.86
N VAL A 77 3.47 20.95 2.01
CA VAL A 77 3.67 19.57 2.46
C VAL A 77 2.96 18.61 1.50
N GLN A 78 1.74 18.95 1.09
CA GLN A 78 0.99 18.18 0.10
C GLN A 78 1.71 18.19 -1.25
N ALA A 79 2.21 19.33 -1.73
CA ALA A 79 2.99 19.42 -2.97
C ALA A 79 4.32 18.68 -2.88
N GLN A 80 5.01 18.69 -1.74
CA GLN A 80 6.25 17.94 -1.54
C GLN A 80 6.00 16.43 -1.44
N VAL A 81 4.93 16.00 -0.77
CA VAL A 81 4.50 14.60 -0.74
C VAL A 81 4.05 14.16 -2.13
N THR A 82 3.30 14.99 -2.84
CA THR A 82 2.86 14.74 -4.22
C THR A 82 4.04 14.73 -5.20
N GLU A 83 5.02 15.63 -5.08
CA GLU A 83 6.25 15.65 -5.88
C GLU A 83 7.13 14.42 -5.59
N TYR A 84 7.24 14.03 -4.31
CA TYR A 84 7.93 12.80 -3.89
C TYR A 84 7.26 11.55 -4.48
N LEU A 85 5.92 11.51 -4.52
CA LEU A 85 5.16 10.39 -5.08
C LEU A 85 5.06 10.39 -6.61
N ILE A 86 5.12 11.56 -7.27
CA ILE A 86 5.10 11.68 -8.73
C ILE A 86 6.44 11.27 -9.35
N ASN A 87 7.55 11.46 -8.63
CA ASN A 87 8.89 11.12 -9.11
C ASN A 87 9.32 9.68 -8.78
N GLN A 88 8.45 8.89 -8.15
CA GLN A 88 8.70 7.48 -7.90
C GLN A 88 8.47 6.68 -9.18
N SER A 89 9.55 6.26 -9.84
CA SER A 89 9.41 5.19 -10.83
C SER A 89 9.16 3.88 -10.06
N PRO A 90 8.07 3.14 -10.36
CA PRO A 90 7.79 1.85 -9.71
C PRO A 90 8.97 0.87 -9.85
N GLU A 91 9.80 1.08 -10.86
CA GLU A 91 11.02 0.33 -11.14
C GLU A 91 12.14 0.65 -10.14
N GLU A 92 12.40 1.92 -9.83
CA GLU A 92 13.43 2.31 -8.86
C GLU A 92 13.02 1.91 -7.43
N ASP A 93 11.75 2.10 -7.05
CA ASP A 93 11.28 1.74 -5.71
C ASP A 93 11.27 0.23 -5.51
N ALA A 94 10.74 -0.53 -6.47
CA ALA A 94 10.78 -1.99 -6.38
C ALA A 94 12.22 -2.51 -6.34
N GLY A 95 13.12 -1.89 -7.11
CA GLY A 95 14.55 -2.19 -7.06
C GLY A 95 15.19 -1.90 -5.71
N TYR A 96 14.84 -0.77 -5.08
CA TYR A 96 15.28 -0.42 -3.73
C TYR A 96 14.78 -1.42 -2.69
N LEU A 97 13.48 -1.76 -2.73
CA LEU A 97 12.85 -2.71 -1.81
C LEU A 97 13.44 -4.12 -1.95
N MET A 98 13.71 -4.58 -3.18
CA MET A 98 14.43 -5.83 -3.39
C MET A 98 15.84 -5.83 -2.81
N LYS A 99 16.56 -4.72 -2.95
CA LYS A 99 17.97 -4.62 -2.58
C LYS A 99 18.18 -4.44 -1.08
N TYR A 100 17.27 -3.73 -0.40
CA TYR A 100 17.44 -3.28 0.98
C TYR A 100 16.30 -3.68 1.92
N GLY A 101 15.14 -4.06 1.39
CA GLY A 101 13.95 -4.39 2.21
C GLY A 101 13.88 -5.86 2.64
N PHE A 102 14.63 -6.76 2.02
CA PHE A 102 14.55 -8.20 2.27
C PHE A 102 15.91 -8.84 2.57
N ASP A 103 16.45 -8.58 3.76
CA ASP A 103 17.64 -9.28 4.29
C ASP A 103 17.49 -10.82 4.34
N GLN A 104 16.24 -11.30 4.25
CA GLN A 104 15.90 -12.72 4.30
C GLN A 104 16.19 -13.49 3.00
N TRP A 105 16.25 -12.83 1.83
CA TRP A 105 16.46 -13.50 0.54
C TRP A 105 17.57 -12.85 -0.26
N GLN A 106 18.39 -13.68 -0.90
CA GLN A 106 19.33 -13.19 -1.91
C GLN A 106 18.57 -12.82 -3.19
N LEU A 107 19.06 -11.83 -3.96
CA LEU A 107 18.38 -11.35 -5.17
C LEU A 107 18.15 -12.48 -6.19
N GLU A 108 19.07 -13.45 -6.24
CA GLU A 108 18.99 -14.63 -7.12
C GLU A 108 17.85 -15.58 -6.73
N GLU A 109 17.31 -15.49 -5.52
CA GLU A 109 16.17 -16.27 -5.02
C GLU A 109 14.82 -15.59 -5.26
N ILE A 110 14.82 -14.43 -5.94
CA ILE A 110 13.62 -13.65 -6.26
C ILE A 110 13.42 -13.64 -7.76
N ASP A 111 12.19 -13.89 -8.20
CA ASP A 111 11.79 -13.66 -9.58
C ASP A 111 11.59 -12.15 -9.81
N THR A 112 12.64 -11.46 -10.22
CA THR A 112 12.61 -9.98 -10.35
C THR A 112 11.68 -9.53 -11.48
N ASP A 113 11.61 -10.27 -12.59
CA ASP A 113 10.70 -10.00 -13.70
C ASP A 113 9.24 -10.05 -13.24
N TYR A 114 8.88 -11.04 -12.41
CA TYR A 114 7.57 -11.09 -11.77
C TYR A 114 7.28 -9.81 -10.97
N VAL A 115 8.20 -9.40 -10.09
CA VAL A 115 7.97 -8.23 -9.23
C VAL A 115 7.76 -6.99 -10.08
N PHE A 116 8.65 -6.70 -11.03
CA PHE A 116 8.54 -5.52 -11.90
C PHE A 116 7.23 -5.51 -12.70
N LYS A 117 6.84 -6.64 -13.29
CA LYS A 117 5.61 -6.73 -14.07
C LYS A 117 4.37 -6.48 -13.21
N VAL A 118 4.32 -7.03 -12.01
CA VAL A 118 3.16 -6.90 -11.12
C VAL A 118 3.09 -5.49 -10.51
N THR A 119 4.18 -4.93 -10.01
CA THR A 119 4.17 -3.58 -9.39
C THR A 119 3.89 -2.48 -10.40
N SER A 120 4.49 -2.53 -11.60
CA SER A 120 4.22 -1.57 -12.68
C SER A 120 2.80 -1.65 -13.25
N ALA A 121 2.04 -2.69 -12.91
CA ALA A 121 0.68 -2.88 -13.39
C ALA A 121 -0.37 -2.14 -12.53
N ILE A 122 0.00 -1.67 -11.33
CA ILE A 122 -0.92 -0.98 -10.40
C ILE A 122 -1.60 0.20 -11.09
N SER A 123 -0.82 1.11 -11.69
CA SER A 123 -1.32 2.32 -12.36
C SER A 123 -2.28 2.06 -13.52
N ARG A 124 -2.30 0.83 -14.07
CA ARG A 124 -3.14 0.46 -15.20
C ARG A 124 -4.45 -0.22 -14.80
N TYR A 125 -4.48 -0.88 -13.64
CA TYR A 125 -5.55 -1.83 -13.32
C TYR A 125 -6.15 -1.65 -11.93
N GLU A 126 -5.57 -0.81 -11.07
CA GLU A 126 -6.10 -0.55 -9.72
C GLU A 126 -7.52 0.01 -9.76
N GLU A 127 -7.77 1.05 -10.58
CA GLU A 127 -9.12 1.61 -10.71
C GLU A 127 -10.14 0.58 -11.23
N GLU A 128 -9.74 -0.26 -12.21
CA GLU A 128 -10.58 -1.34 -12.73
C GLU A 128 -10.92 -2.36 -11.63
N LEU A 129 -9.96 -2.70 -10.76
CA LEU A 129 -10.21 -3.60 -9.64
C LEU A 129 -11.17 -2.97 -8.63
N ILE A 130 -10.95 -1.71 -8.24
CA ILE A 130 -11.80 -0.99 -7.28
C ILE A 130 -13.25 -1.02 -7.75
N GLU A 131 -13.48 -0.67 -9.03
CA GLU A 131 -14.82 -0.69 -9.61
C GLU A 131 -15.44 -2.10 -9.54
N LYS A 132 -14.68 -3.14 -9.91
CA LYS A 132 -15.15 -4.52 -9.90
C LYS A 132 -15.46 -5.02 -8.49
N VAL A 133 -14.66 -4.67 -7.49
CA VAL A 133 -14.94 -5.02 -6.09
C VAL A 133 -16.23 -4.35 -5.64
N ASN A 134 -16.36 -3.04 -5.87
CA ASN A 134 -17.52 -2.25 -5.46
C ASN A 134 -18.83 -2.72 -6.14
N GLN A 135 -18.77 -3.27 -7.34
CA GLN A 135 -19.91 -3.90 -8.02
C GLN A 135 -20.31 -5.25 -7.42
N ASN A 136 -19.41 -5.93 -6.72
CA ASN A 136 -19.62 -7.26 -6.14
C ASN A 136 -19.82 -7.23 -4.60
N THR A 137 -19.76 -6.06 -3.98
CA THR A 137 -20.00 -5.86 -2.55
C THR A 137 -21.25 -4.99 -2.33
N GLN A 138 -21.96 -5.22 -1.21
CA GLN A 138 -23.18 -4.45 -0.87
C GLN A 138 -23.03 -3.64 0.41
N THR A 139 -22.23 -4.13 1.37
CA THR A 139 -22.16 -3.60 2.73
C THR A 139 -20.93 -2.71 2.97
N PHE A 140 -19.95 -2.74 2.07
CA PHE A 140 -18.74 -1.94 2.13
C PHE A 140 -18.20 -1.69 0.71
N GLN A 141 -17.41 -0.63 0.57
CA GLN A 141 -16.60 -0.33 -0.61
C GLN A 141 -15.17 -0.82 -0.39
N TYR A 142 -14.41 -0.97 -1.48
CA TYR A 142 -13.02 -1.40 -1.50
C TYR A 142 -12.17 -0.62 -0.49
N GLU A 143 -12.32 0.70 -0.44
CA GLU A 143 -11.55 1.57 0.46
C GLU A 143 -11.84 1.35 1.95
N GLN A 144 -12.96 0.71 2.28
CA GLN A 144 -13.36 0.42 3.66
C GLN A 144 -12.86 -0.96 4.12
N MET A 145 -12.24 -1.74 3.23
CA MET A 145 -11.65 -3.04 3.54
C MET A 145 -10.38 -2.87 4.37
N ASP A 146 -10.01 -3.91 5.11
CA ASP A 146 -8.68 -3.96 5.74
C ASP A 146 -7.58 -3.83 4.68
N ILE A 147 -6.48 -3.16 5.04
CA ILE A 147 -5.37 -2.91 4.12
C ILE A 147 -4.81 -4.23 3.59
N MET A 148 -4.67 -5.27 4.43
CA MET A 148 -4.16 -6.56 3.97
C MET A 148 -5.10 -7.25 2.99
N ASP A 149 -6.41 -7.05 3.12
CA ASP A 149 -7.39 -7.59 2.18
C ASP A 149 -7.29 -6.88 0.83
N GLN A 150 -7.17 -5.55 0.84
CA GLN A 150 -6.92 -4.75 -0.37
C GLN A 150 -5.65 -5.23 -1.08
N VAL A 151 -4.57 -5.43 -0.33
CA VAL A 151 -3.29 -5.93 -0.86
C VAL A 151 -3.45 -7.29 -1.53
N CYS A 152 -4.12 -8.25 -0.88
CA CYS A 152 -4.34 -9.58 -1.45
C CYS A 152 -5.18 -9.53 -2.74
N LEU A 153 -6.23 -8.70 -2.76
CA LEU A 153 -7.05 -8.52 -3.95
C LEU A 153 -6.26 -7.87 -5.09
N LEU A 154 -5.53 -6.78 -4.80
CA LEU A 154 -4.75 -6.05 -5.78
C LEU A 154 -3.63 -6.91 -6.37
N GLN A 155 -2.83 -7.54 -5.53
CA GLN A 155 -1.77 -8.44 -5.99
C GLN A 155 -2.32 -9.57 -6.87
N GLY A 156 -3.39 -10.23 -6.44
CA GLY A 156 -3.98 -11.34 -7.18
C GLY A 156 -4.54 -10.92 -8.53
N TYR A 157 -5.23 -9.78 -8.56
CA TYR A 157 -5.79 -9.23 -9.79
C TYR A 157 -4.70 -8.85 -10.79
N LEU A 158 -3.66 -8.15 -10.33
CA LEU A 158 -2.54 -7.73 -11.17
C LEU A 158 -1.78 -8.94 -11.73
N GLU A 159 -1.46 -9.93 -10.90
CA GLU A 159 -0.77 -11.14 -11.37
C GLU A 159 -1.54 -11.81 -12.51
N VAL A 160 -2.86 -11.94 -12.42
CA VAL A 160 -3.67 -12.53 -13.51
C VAL A 160 -3.72 -11.66 -14.76
N LYS A 161 -3.65 -10.33 -14.62
CA LYS A 161 -3.69 -9.41 -15.76
C LYS A 161 -2.39 -9.36 -16.56
N VAL A 162 -1.24 -9.58 -15.91
CA VAL A 162 0.08 -9.36 -16.54
C VAL A 162 0.97 -10.59 -16.62
N MET A 163 0.57 -11.70 -15.99
CA MET A 163 1.29 -12.96 -16.02
C MET A 163 0.42 -14.08 -16.60
N ASP A 164 1.06 -15.09 -17.19
CA ASP A 164 0.40 -16.31 -17.68
C ASP A 164 0.06 -17.31 -16.54
N THR A 165 -0.08 -16.84 -15.29
CA THR A 165 -0.44 -17.71 -14.18
C THR A 165 -1.94 -18.02 -14.22
N PRO A 166 -2.36 -19.30 -14.17
CA PRO A 166 -3.79 -19.63 -14.13
C PRO A 166 -4.50 -18.96 -12.95
N PRO A 167 -5.68 -18.33 -13.14
CA PRO A 167 -6.38 -17.60 -12.08
C PRO A 167 -6.60 -18.41 -10.81
N ALA A 168 -6.97 -19.70 -10.93
CA ALA A 168 -7.20 -20.57 -9.78
C ALA A 168 -5.95 -20.74 -8.89
N VAL A 169 -4.76 -20.75 -9.50
CA VAL A 169 -3.49 -20.82 -8.75
C VAL A 169 -3.24 -19.52 -8.02
N VAL A 170 -3.41 -18.37 -8.69
CA VAL A 170 -3.22 -17.05 -8.08
C VAL A 170 -4.17 -16.85 -6.90
N ILE A 171 -5.45 -17.22 -7.07
CA ILE A 171 -6.46 -17.11 -6.02
C ILE A 171 -6.06 -17.93 -4.79
N ASN A 172 -5.66 -19.20 -4.97
CA ASN A 172 -5.20 -20.03 -3.85
C ASN A 172 -4.03 -19.38 -3.11
N GLU A 173 -3.07 -18.80 -3.84
CA GLU A 173 -1.92 -18.15 -3.23
C GLU A 173 -2.32 -16.90 -2.44
N MET A 174 -3.24 -16.08 -2.96
CA MET A 174 -3.74 -14.91 -2.22
C MET A 174 -4.54 -15.31 -0.97
N VAL A 175 -5.27 -16.42 -1.03
CA VAL A 175 -5.97 -16.99 0.13
C VAL A 175 -4.98 -17.45 1.20
N GLU A 176 -3.88 -18.09 0.82
CA GLU A 176 -2.82 -18.48 1.77
C GLU A 176 -2.09 -17.27 2.37
N LEU A 177 -1.90 -16.18 1.61
CA LEU A 177 -1.37 -14.93 2.13
C LEU A 177 -2.35 -14.28 3.13
N ALA A 178 -3.64 -14.22 2.79
CA ALA A 178 -4.68 -13.69 3.67
C ALA A 178 -4.74 -14.47 5.00
N LYS A 179 -4.67 -15.80 4.98
CA LYS A 179 -4.62 -16.64 6.19
C LYS A 179 -3.45 -16.30 7.11
N ARG A 180 -2.33 -15.87 6.52
CA ARG A 180 -1.08 -15.65 7.24
C ARG A 180 -0.97 -14.24 7.81
N TYR A 181 -1.55 -13.26 7.13
CA TYR A 181 -1.30 -11.85 7.40
C TYR A 181 -2.56 -11.01 7.68
N SER A 182 -3.76 -11.52 7.42
CA SER A 182 -5.03 -10.83 7.66
C SER A 182 -5.87 -11.57 8.73
N ASP A 183 -7.12 -11.15 8.92
CA ASP A 183 -8.05 -11.70 9.91
C ASP A 183 -8.67 -13.06 9.49
N ASP A 184 -9.42 -13.69 10.41
CA ASP A 184 -10.05 -14.99 10.18
C ASP A 184 -11.11 -15.00 9.06
N GLY A 185 -11.68 -13.84 8.74
CA GLY A 185 -12.69 -13.67 7.68
C GLY A 185 -12.09 -13.47 6.29
N ALA A 186 -10.89 -12.87 6.23
CA ALA A 186 -10.20 -12.50 5.02
C ALA A 186 -10.00 -13.64 4.00
N PRO A 187 -9.59 -14.88 4.37
CA PRO A 187 -9.41 -15.95 3.40
C PRO A 187 -10.66 -16.25 2.58
N LYS A 188 -11.84 -16.20 3.22
CA LYS A 188 -13.12 -16.44 2.55
C LYS A 188 -13.51 -15.26 1.68
N LEU A 189 -13.29 -14.03 2.15
CA LEU A 189 -13.56 -12.81 1.43
C LEU A 189 -12.73 -12.71 0.14
N VAL A 190 -11.40 -12.86 0.26
CA VAL A 190 -10.44 -12.82 -0.85
C VAL A 190 -10.78 -13.90 -1.88
N ASN A 191 -11.04 -15.13 -1.45
CA ASN A 191 -11.46 -16.20 -2.35
C ASN A 191 -12.74 -15.83 -3.12
N GLY A 192 -13.77 -15.36 -2.41
CA GLY A 192 -15.06 -15.03 -3.00
C GLY A 192 -14.96 -13.92 -4.05
N LEU A 193 -14.31 -12.81 -3.71
CA LEU A 193 -14.18 -11.65 -4.59
C LEU A 193 -13.31 -11.96 -5.81
N LEU A 194 -12.15 -12.58 -5.64
CA LEU A 194 -11.29 -12.88 -6.79
C LEU A 194 -11.93 -13.89 -7.74
N ASN A 195 -12.66 -14.90 -7.24
CA ASN A 195 -13.42 -15.79 -8.11
C ASN A 195 -14.50 -15.02 -8.90
N ALA A 196 -15.28 -14.18 -8.22
CA ALA A 196 -16.35 -13.39 -8.85
C ALA A 196 -15.80 -12.42 -9.93
N ILE A 197 -14.60 -11.88 -9.70
CA ILE A 197 -13.99 -10.86 -10.57
C ILE A 197 -13.21 -11.47 -11.75
N LEU A 198 -12.54 -12.60 -11.53
CA LEU A 198 -11.59 -13.18 -12.50
C LEU A 198 -12.15 -14.38 -13.28
N ILE A 199 -13.07 -15.14 -12.69
CA ILE A 199 -13.57 -16.40 -13.25
C ILE A 199 -15.03 -16.27 -13.68
N ASP A 200 -15.86 -15.60 -12.89
CA ASP A 200 -17.29 -15.53 -13.14
C ASP A 200 -17.61 -14.52 -14.26
N LYS A 201 -17.98 -15.04 -15.43
CA LYS A 201 -18.52 -14.21 -16.53
C LYS A 201 -20.04 -14.14 -16.35
N LYS A 202 -20.53 -13.05 -15.76
CA LYS A 202 -21.93 -12.66 -15.92
C LYS A 202 -22.24 -12.36 -17.39
#